data_AF-A0A1W9VQS5-F1
#
_entry.id   AF-A0A1W9VQS5-F1
#
_cell.length_a   1.000
_cell.length_b   1.000
_cell.length_c   1.000
_cell.angle_alpha   90.00
_cell.angle_beta   90.00
_cell.angle_gamma   90.00
#
_symmetry.space_group_name_H-M   'P 1'
#
loop_
_entity.id
_entity.type
_entity.pdbx_description
1 polymer ?
#
loop_
_entity_poly.entity_id
_entity_poly.type
_entity_poly.pdbx_seq_one_letter_code
_entity_poly.pdbx_strand_id
1 'polypeptide(L)'
;MIVKREWELHSISQAQFVTVSSTEYYVFRLRENDKLKESILEFAQHNDIKAGTILSSVGSLKTLNVRLAGAEITLNREEDFEILSLNGTFNNTLEGHFHISVSDKEGNCIGGHLLTQIIQ
;
A
#
# COMPACT_ATOMS: atom_id res chain seq x y z
N MET A 1 11.41 -14.30 -1.02
CA MET A 1 12.40 -15.38 -0.85
C MET A 1 12.00 -16.19 0.38
N ILE A 2 11.45 -17.40 0.21
CA ILE A 2 11.15 -18.31 1.32
C ILE A 2 12.30 -19.31 1.39
N VAL A 3 13.05 -19.31 2.49
CA VAL A 3 14.04 -20.34 2.78
C VAL A 3 13.32 -21.45 3.54
N LYS A 4 13.09 -22.61 2.91
CA LYS A 4 12.72 -23.83 3.65
C LYS A 4 13.99 -24.42 4.24
N ARG A 5 13.99 -24.62 5.56
CA ARG A 5 14.98 -25.42 6.30
C ARG A 5 14.45 -26.86 6.35
N GLU A 6 15.14 -27.82 5.75
CA GLU A 6 14.79 -29.24 5.85
C GLU A 6 15.26 -29.81 7.20
N TRP A 7 14.41 -30.62 7.83
CA TRP A 7 14.77 -31.55 8.91
C TRP A 7 14.08 -32.90 8.66
N GLU A 8 14.66 -33.95 9.26
CA GLU A 8 14.73 -35.34 8.81
C GLU A 8 13.43 -36.14 8.61
N LEU A 9 13.57 -37.16 7.76
CA LEU A 9 12.58 -38.13 7.29
C LEU A 9 11.91 -38.91 8.45
N HIS A 10 10.66 -38.56 8.74
CA HIS A 10 9.65 -39.51 9.21
C HIS A 10 8.47 -39.45 8.25
N SER A 11 7.84 -40.59 7.98
CA SER A 11 6.82 -40.78 6.96
C SER A 11 5.60 -39.86 7.16
N ILE A 12 5.59 -38.73 6.43
CA ILE A 12 4.43 -37.83 6.38
C ILE A 12 3.61 -38.20 5.13
N SER A 13 2.42 -38.73 5.37
CA SER A 13 1.36 -38.82 4.39
C SER A 13 0.92 -37.42 3.97
N GLN A 14 0.74 -37.25 2.65
CA GLN A 14 0.24 -36.05 1.96
C GLN A 14 1.20 -34.85 1.92
N ALA A 15 2.00 -34.78 0.84
CA ALA A 15 2.63 -33.53 0.43
C ALA A 15 1.54 -32.48 0.13
N GLN A 16 1.46 -31.44 0.95
CA GLN A 16 0.66 -30.25 0.63
C GLN A 16 1.24 -29.59 -0.61
N PHE A 17 0.43 -29.46 -1.66
CA PHE A 17 0.78 -28.65 -2.82
C PHE A 17 0.97 -27.20 -2.38
N VAL A 18 2.17 -26.66 -2.56
CA VAL A 18 2.42 -25.23 -2.42
C VAL A 18 1.89 -24.58 -3.68
N THR A 19 0.79 -23.84 -3.57
CA THR A 19 0.27 -23.02 -4.67
C THR A 19 1.27 -21.91 -4.96
N VAL A 20 1.93 -21.96 -6.12
CA VAL A 20 2.79 -20.87 -6.59
C VAL A 20 1.92 -19.95 -7.44
N SER A 21 1.64 -18.74 -6.97
CA SER A 21 1.04 -17.71 -7.81
C SER A 21 2.15 -16.95 -8.55
N SER A 22 1.97 -16.70 -9.84
CA SER A 22 2.77 -15.71 -10.55
C SER A 22 2.51 -14.33 -9.96
N THR A 23 3.54 -13.49 -9.91
CA THR A 23 3.42 -12.08 -9.50
C THR A 23 3.78 -11.22 -10.70
N GLU A 24 2.91 -10.26 -11.01
CA GLU A 24 3.15 -9.25 -12.03
C GLU A 24 3.45 -7.91 -11.37
N TYR A 25 4.35 -7.13 -11.96
CA TYR A 25 4.75 -5.82 -11.46
C TYR A 25 4.24 -4.73 -12.39
N TYR A 26 3.59 -3.74 -11.78
CA TYR A 26 3.06 -2.58 -12.49
C TYR A 26 3.73 -1.32 -11.96
N VAL A 27 4.13 -0.43 -12.86
CA VAL A 27 4.74 0.86 -12.53
C VAL A 27 3.97 1.93 -13.30
N PHE A 28 3.43 2.91 -12.57
CA PHE A 28 2.73 4.04 -13.16
C PHE A 28 2.97 5.29 -12.32
N ARG A 29 2.76 6.45 -12.94
CA ARG A 29 2.92 7.76 -12.32
C ARG A 29 1.57 8.43 -12.22
N LEU A 30 1.22 8.85 -11.01
CA LEU A 30 0.09 9.75 -10.76
C LEU A 30 0.47 11.20 -11.08
N ARG A 31 -0.52 11.99 -11.47
CA ARG A 31 -0.37 13.39 -11.83
C ARG A 31 -0.83 14.29 -10.69
N GLU A 32 -0.42 15.55 -10.78
CA GLU A 32 -0.88 16.61 -9.89
C GLU A 32 -2.42 16.60 -9.81
N ASN A 33 -2.93 16.73 -8.58
CA ASN A 33 -4.35 16.68 -8.22
C ASN A 33 -5.03 15.31 -8.29
N ASP A 34 -4.33 14.24 -8.70
CA ASP A 34 -4.87 12.89 -8.59
C ASP A 34 -5.08 12.51 -7.12
N LYS A 35 -6.07 11.66 -6.86
CA LYS A 35 -6.28 11.11 -5.53
C LYS A 35 -5.60 9.74 -5.43
N LEU A 36 -4.43 9.69 -4.79
CA LEU A 36 -3.58 8.49 -4.65
C LEU A 36 -4.32 7.17 -4.45
N LYS A 37 -5.17 7.07 -3.42
CA LYS A 37 -5.89 5.84 -3.08
C LYS A 37 -6.87 5.44 -4.18
N GLU A 38 -7.72 6.37 -4.62
CA GLU A 38 -8.66 6.10 -5.70
C GLU A 38 -7.93 5.72 -6.99
N SER A 39 -6.88 6.46 -7.39
CA SER A 39 -6.15 6.19 -8.63
C SER A 39 -5.45 4.83 -8.62
N ILE A 40 -4.95 4.34 -7.48
CA ILE A 40 -4.41 2.98 -7.35
C ILE A 40 -5.52 1.94 -7.59
N LEU A 41 -6.69 2.13 -6.98
CA LEU A 41 -7.81 1.19 -7.09
C LEU A 41 -8.43 1.20 -8.49
N GLU A 42 -8.54 2.39 -9.10
CA GLU A 42 -8.94 2.55 -10.50
C GLU A 42 -7.95 1.88 -11.44
N PHE A 43 -6.64 2.04 -11.23
CA PHE A 43 -5.62 1.33 -12.01
C PHE A 43 -5.79 -0.19 -11.91
N ALA A 44 -5.98 -0.70 -10.69
CA ALA A 44 -6.23 -2.12 -10.47
C ALA A 44 -7.50 -2.61 -11.19
N GLN A 45 -8.58 -1.84 -11.12
CA GLN A 45 -9.84 -2.14 -11.81
C GLN A 45 -9.66 -2.19 -13.33
N HIS A 46 -9.00 -1.19 -13.93
CA HIS A 46 -8.79 -1.12 -15.38
C HIS A 46 -7.93 -2.26 -15.92
N ASN A 47 -7.01 -2.80 -15.12
CA ASN A 47 -6.10 -3.90 -15.51
C ASN A 47 -6.57 -5.28 -14.98
N ASP A 48 -7.80 -5.37 -14.49
CA ASP A 48 -8.39 -6.60 -13.93
C ASP A 48 -7.58 -7.25 -12.78
N ILE A 49 -6.85 -6.44 -12.00
CA ILE A 49 -6.01 -6.92 -10.90
C ILE A 49 -6.90 -7.25 -9.70
N LYS A 50 -7.02 -8.54 -9.38
CA LYS A 50 -7.92 -9.03 -8.30
C LYS A 50 -7.37 -8.83 -6.89
N ALA A 51 -6.06 -8.75 -6.73
CA ALA A 51 -5.44 -8.50 -5.44
C ALA A 51 -4.02 -8.02 -5.68
N GLY A 52 -3.53 -7.13 -4.82
CA GLY A 52 -2.20 -6.58 -4.96
C GLY A 52 -1.68 -5.96 -3.68
N THR A 53 -0.38 -5.67 -3.69
CA THR A 53 0.30 -4.96 -2.62
C THR A 53 1.14 -3.84 -3.21
N ILE A 54 1.28 -2.74 -2.46
CA ILE A 54 2.18 -1.67 -2.84
C ILE A 54 3.61 -2.11 -2.52
N LEU A 55 4.42 -2.31 -3.57
CA LEU A 55 5.82 -2.71 -3.42
C LEU A 55 6.70 -1.53 -2.97
N SER A 56 6.48 -0.36 -3.56
CA SER A 56 7.18 0.89 -3.25
C SER A 56 6.39 2.06 -3.83
N SER A 57 6.51 3.23 -3.20
CA SER A 57 5.95 4.48 -3.71
C SER A 57 6.77 5.65 -3.18
N VAL A 58 6.98 6.64 -4.03
CA VAL A 58 7.61 7.93 -3.74
C VAL A 58 6.81 9.01 -4.48
N GLY A 59 6.87 10.23 -4.00
CA GLY A 59 6.17 11.37 -4.58
C GLY A 59 5.82 12.39 -3.49
N SER A 60 4.94 13.34 -3.80
CA SER A 60 4.53 14.37 -2.86
C SER A 60 3.01 14.56 -2.84
N LEU A 61 2.51 15.09 -1.73
CA LEU A 61 1.08 15.37 -1.48
C LEU A 61 0.88 16.84 -1.12
N LYS A 62 -0.26 17.40 -1.52
CA LYS A 62 -0.78 18.70 -1.02
C LYS A 62 -1.72 18.53 0.16
N THR A 63 -2.34 17.36 0.28
CA THR A 63 -3.26 17.06 1.37
C THR A 63 -3.02 15.67 1.93
N LEU A 64 -3.12 15.56 3.25
CA LEU A 64 -3.00 14.32 4.00
C LEU A 64 -4.19 14.16 4.94
N ASN A 65 -4.99 13.11 4.75
CA ASN A 65 -5.99 12.69 5.72
C ASN A 65 -5.75 11.24 6.15
N VAL A 66 -5.38 11.06 7.42
CA VAL A 66 -5.05 9.75 8.00
C VAL A 66 -5.78 9.52 9.32
N ARG A 67 -6.09 8.27 9.63
CA ARG A 67 -6.49 7.85 10.98
C ARG A 67 -5.26 7.39 11.76
N LEU A 68 -5.07 7.94 12.95
CA LEU A 68 -3.97 7.57 13.84
C LEU A 68 -4.26 6.26 14.59
N ALA A 69 -3.21 5.64 15.15
CA ALA A 69 -3.33 4.38 15.87
C ALA A 69 -4.28 4.50 17.08
N GLY A 70 -5.32 3.67 17.13
CA GLY A 70 -6.30 3.65 18.22
C GLY A 70 -7.18 4.91 18.32
N ALA A 71 -7.06 5.85 17.38
CA ALA A 71 -7.84 7.07 17.38
C ALA A 71 -9.13 6.89 16.57
N GLU A 72 -10.26 7.34 17.12
CA GLU A 72 -11.49 7.54 16.35
C GLU A 72 -11.42 8.80 15.47
N ILE A 73 -10.52 9.72 15.83
CA ILE A 73 -10.33 11.01 15.17
C ILE A 73 -9.30 10.88 14.04
N THR A 74 -9.51 11.63 12.97
CA THR A 74 -8.60 11.72 11.82
C THR A 74 -7.71 12.95 11.92
N LEU A 75 -6.49 12.84 11.39
CA LEU A 75 -5.59 13.96 11.19
C LEU A 75 -5.72 14.40 9.73
N ASN A 76 -6.20 15.63 9.53
CA ASN A 76 -6.31 16.25 8.20
C ASN A 76 -5.40 17.48 8.14
N ARG A 77 -4.50 17.53 7.16
CA ARG A 77 -3.58 18.64 6.92
C ARG A 77 -3.48 18.96 5.44
N GLU A 78 -3.39 20.25 5.13
CA GLU A 78 -3.17 20.79 3.77
C GLU A 78 -1.87 21.57 3.77
N GLU A 79 -0.80 20.90 3.37
CA GLU A 79 0.58 21.35 3.37
C GLU A 79 1.34 20.55 2.31
N ASP A 80 2.54 20.98 1.92
CA ASP A 80 3.42 20.19 1.06
C ASP A 80 4.10 19.08 1.87
N PHE A 81 3.89 17.83 1.46
CA PHE A 81 4.47 16.65 2.08
C PHE A 81 5.23 15.79 1.06
N GLU A 82 6.34 15.20 1.48
CA GLU A 82 7.02 14.13 0.73
C GLU A 82 6.57 12.76 1.23
N ILE A 83 6.18 11.86 0.32
CA ILE A 83 5.84 10.46 0.61
C ILE A 83 7.12 9.68 0.84
N LEU A 84 7.35 9.26 2.09
CA LEU A 84 8.48 8.41 2.46
C LEU A 84 8.17 6.93 2.28
N SER A 85 6.92 6.55 2.51
CA SER A 85 6.45 5.19 2.23
C SER A 85 4.94 5.13 2.08
N LEU A 86 4.48 4.24 1.20
CA LEU A 86 3.10 3.78 1.10
C LEU A 86 3.13 2.26 1.12
N ASN A 87 2.42 1.66 2.06
CA ASN A 87 2.37 0.21 2.23
C ASN A 87 0.92 -0.22 2.33
N GLY A 88 0.61 -1.42 1.84
CA GLY A 88 -0.68 -2.04 2.08
C GLY A 88 -1.13 -2.94 0.96
N THR A 89 -2.39 -3.34 1.04
CA THR A 89 -2.99 -4.35 0.17
C THR A 89 -4.39 -3.92 -0.26
N PHE A 90 -4.81 -4.42 -1.42
CA PHE A 90 -6.21 -4.36 -1.85
C PHE A 90 -6.66 -5.74 -2.34
N ASN A 91 -7.98 -5.92 -2.39
CA ASN A 91 -8.62 -7.17 -2.78
C ASN A 91 -9.55 -6.97 -4.00
N ASN A 92 -10.28 -8.01 -4.36
CA ASN A 92 -11.13 -8.05 -5.55
C ASN A 92 -12.41 -7.20 -5.41
N THR A 93 -12.75 -6.78 -4.20
CA THR A 93 -13.81 -5.81 -3.93
C THR A 93 -13.29 -4.37 -3.97
N LEU A 94 -12.03 -4.16 -4.38
CA LEU A 94 -11.35 -2.87 -4.43
C LEU A 94 -11.31 -2.15 -3.08
N GLU A 95 -11.36 -2.89 -1.97
CA GLU A 95 -11.11 -2.33 -0.65
C GLU A 95 -9.60 -2.29 -0.40
N GLY A 96 -9.04 -1.08 -0.39
CA GLY A 96 -7.63 -0.83 -0.09
C GLY A 96 -7.40 -0.49 1.38
N HIS A 97 -6.54 -1.26 2.05
CA HIS A 97 -5.98 -0.92 3.36
C HIS A 97 -4.54 -0.45 3.16
N PHE A 98 -4.36 0.86 3.13
CA PHE A 98 -3.06 1.50 2.95
C PHE A 98 -2.65 2.26 4.20
N HIS A 99 -1.38 2.14 4.58
CA HIS A 99 -0.71 2.98 5.55
C HIS A 99 0.34 3.83 4.83
N ILE A 100 0.48 5.07 5.27
CA ILE A 100 1.41 6.03 4.68
C ILE A 100 2.28 6.65 5.77
N SER A 101 3.53 6.97 5.43
CA SER A 101 4.36 7.90 6.17
C SER A 101 4.84 8.99 5.22
N VAL A 102 4.75 10.24 5.69
CA VAL A 102 5.17 11.44 4.97
C VAL A 102 6.06 12.32 5.84
N SER A 103 6.88 13.17 5.22
CA SER A 103 7.61 14.25 5.91
C SER A 103 7.08 15.62 5.51
N ASP A 104 6.93 16.51 6.49
CA ASP A 104 6.63 17.92 6.24
C ASP A 104 7.89 18.73 5.87
N LYS A 105 7.71 20.03 5.62
CA LYS A 105 8.80 20.98 5.30
C LYS A 105 9.88 21.11 6.38
N GLU A 106 9.60 20.74 7.63
CA GLU A 106 10.55 20.78 8.74
C GLU A 106 11.26 19.43 8.93
N GLY A 107 10.86 18.40 8.15
CA GLY A 107 11.38 17.04 8.24
C GLY A 107 10.70 16.20 9.31
N ASN A 108 9.59 16.65 9.90
CA ASN A 108 8.84 15.82 10.86
C ASN A 108 8.07 14.74 10.10
N CYS A 109 8.13 13.50 10.61
CA CYS A 109 7.43 12.37 10.03
C CYS A 109 6.04 12.20 10.63
N ILE A 110 5.03 12.10 9.76
CA ILE A 110 3.63 11.87 10.12
C ILE A 110 3.15 10.61 9.38
N GLY A 111 2.33 9.78 10.02
CA GLY A 111 1.81 8.59 9.37
C GLY A 111 0.58 8.02 10.03
N GLY A 112 -0.09 7.11 9.32
CA GLY A 112 -1.30 6.47 9.79
C GLY A 112 -2.01 5.68 8.70
N HIS A 113 -3.25 5.30 8.97
CA HIS A 113 -4.13 4.65 8.00
C HIS A 113 -4.66 5.68 7.01
N LEU A 114 -4.37 5.49 5.72
CA LEU A 114 -4.73 6.43 4.65
C LEU A 114 -6.23 6.43 4.37
N LEU A 115 -6.84 7.60 4.49
CA LEU A 115 -8.25 7.82 4.19
C LEU A 115 -8.41 8.52 2.83
N THR A 116 -8.07 9.80 2.76
CA THR A 116 -8.14 10.64 1.55
C THR A 116 -6.87 11.48 1.40
N GLN A 117 -6.53 11.86 0.17
CA GLN A 117 -5.27 12.54 -0.14
C GLN A 117 -5.25 13.07 -1.57
N ILE A 118 -4.42 14.07 -1.84
CA ILE A 118 -4.25 14.67 -3.16
C ILE A 118 -2.75 14.79 -3.47
N ILE A 119 -2.34 14.28 -4.63
CA ILE A 119 -0.97 14.39 -5.18
C ILE A 119 -0.64 15.85 -5.49
N GLN A 120 0.58 16.28 -5.16
CA GLN A 120 1.08 17.62 -5.45
C GLN A 120 1.35 17.84 -6.94
#